data_AF-X1LVJ6-F1
#
_entry.id   AF-X1LVJ6-F1
#
_cell.length_a   1.000
_cell.length_b   1.000
_cell.length_c   1.000
_cell.angle_alpha   90.00
_cell.angle_beta   90.00
_cell.angle_gamma   90.00
#
_symmetry.space_group_name_H-M   'P 1'
#
loop_
_entity.id
_entity.type
_entity.pdbx_description
1 polymer ?
#
loop_
_entity_poly.entity_id
_entity_poly.type
_entity_poly.pdbx_seq_one_letter_code
_entity_poly.pdbx_strand_id
1 'polypeptide(L)'
;MTLDEGVKAGYKKRLEAGIVTQAQYDELMSMPGPEHIPPIAVYLATDEAGDINGKVFHIQKGRVGIYSEPEEVRQIFNDGGIWSLDQLIDLVPKTLLIGYTNPAPAEPPK
;
A
#
# COMPACT_ATOMS: atom_id res chain seq x y z
N MET A 1 9.12 9.93 0.67
CA MET A 1 9.12 11.20 1.42
C MET A 1 10.56 11.62 1.60
N THR A 2 10.90 12.87 1.31
CA THR A 2 12.27 13.37 1.49
C THR A 2 12.35 14.03 2.86
N LEU A 3 13.37 13.73 3.68
CA LEU A 3 13.57 14.37 4.99
C LEU A 3 14.30 15.71 4.83
N ASP A 4 13.68 16.67 4.16
CA ASP A 4 14.16 18.05 4.21
C ASP A 4 13.90 18.69 5.59
N GLU A 5 14.52 19.84 5.84
CA GLU A 5 14.42 20.54 7.12
C GLU A 5 12.97 20.92 7.48
N GLY A 6 12.16 21.27 6.49
CA GLY A 6 10.74 21.60 6.67
C GLY A 6 9.93 20.38 7.11
N VAL A 7 10.19 19.22 6.50
CA VAL A 7 9.57 17.95 6.88
C VAL A 7 9.98 17.55 8.30
N LYS A 8 11.27 17.61 8.65
CA LYS A 8 11.76 17.30 10.01
C LYS A 8 11.11 18.20 11.06
N ALA A 9 11.07 19.50 10.82
CA ALA A 9 10.43 20.46 11.71
C ALA A 9 8.91 20.21 11.86
N GLY A 10 8.23 19.86 10.77
CA GLY A 10 6.82 19.50 10.77
C GLY A 10 6.53 18.26 11.62
N TYR A 11 7.35 17.21 11.50
CA TYR A 11 7.20 16.01 12.31
C TYR A 11 7.52 16.22 13.78
N LYS A 12 8.51 17.07 14.09
CA LYS A 12 8.78 17.45 15.48
C LYS A 12 7.58 18.13 16.13
N LYS A 13 6.92 19.07 15.43
CA LYS A 13 5.69 19.71 15.92
C LYS A 13 4.56 18.70 16.15
N ARG A 14 4.43 17.68 15.29
CA ARG A 14 3.41 16.62 15.45
C ARG A 14 3.68 15.71 16.64
N LEU A 15 4.95 15.43 16.93
CA LEU A 15 5.38 14.71 18.13
C LEU A 15 5.04 15.52 19.39
N GLU A 16 5.40 16.81 19.41
CA GLU A 16 5.10 17.73 20.52
C GLU A 16 3.59 17.90 20.75
N ALA A 17 2.78 17.89 19.68
CA ALA A 17 1.32 17.93 19.74
C ALA A 17 0.66 16.58 20.06
N GLY A 18 1.44 15.50 20.25
CA GLY A 18 0.93 14.16 20.56
C GLY A 18 0.16 13.46 19.43
N ILE A 19 0.27 13.96 18.19
CA ILE A 19 -0.39 13.37 16.99
C ILE A 19 0.40 12.14 16.51
N VAL A 20 1.71 12.11 16.74
CA VAL A 20 2.62 11.04 16.37
C VAL A 20 3.34 10.56 17.63
N THR A 21 3.51 9.26 17.80
CA THR A 21 4.23 8.69 18.95
C THR A 21 5.74 8.88 18.79
N GLN A 22 6.49 8.81 19.91
CA GLN A 22 7.95 8.87 19.88
C GLN A 22 8.55 7.80 18.95
N ALA A 23 8.04 6.57 19.01
CA ALA A 23 8.50 5.48 18.16
C ALA A 23 8.30 5.77 16.66
N GLN A 24 7.14 6.31 16.27
CA GLN A 24 6.85 6.69 14.88
C GLN A 24 7.76 7.83 14.40
N TYR A 25 8.10 8.78 15.29
CA TYR A 25 9.03 9.85 14.97
C TYR A 25 10.46 9.32 14.76
N ASP A 26 10.94 8.44 15.64
CA ASP A 26 12.28 7.88 15.57
C ASP A 26 12.47 7.01 14.32
N GLU A 27 11.46 6.21 13.96
CA GLU A 27 11.45 5.41 12.73
C GLU A 27 11.53 6.30 11.48
N LEU A 28 10.77 7.38 11.45
CA LEU A 28 10.83 8.34 10.35
C LEU A 28 12.19 9.05 10.26
N MET A 29 12.78 9.43 11.41
CA MET A 29 14.08 10.09 11.44
C MET A 29 15.26 9.16 11.11
N SER A 30 15.05 7.85 11.20
CA SER A 30 16.03 6.80 10.87
C SER A 30 15.79 6.15 9.51
N MET A 31 15.12 6.86 8.59
CA MET A 31 14.86 6.32 7.24
C MET A 31 16.16 5.81 6.59
N PRO A 32 16.13 4.59 6.03
CA PRO A 32 17.28 4.03 5.35
C PRO A 32 17.74 4.90 4.18
N GLY A 33 19.05 4.87 3.93
CA GLY A 33 19.64 5.56 2.79
C GLY A 33 19.22 4.96 1.45
N PRO A 34 19.21 5.76 0.37
CA PRO A 34 18.78 5.32 -0.96
C PRO A 34 19.70 4.26 -1.59
N GLU A 35 20.93 4.09 -1.09
CA GLU A 35 21.92 3.10 -1.56
C GLU A 35 21.43 1.65 -1.50
N HIS A 36 20.38 1.37 -0.74
CA HIS A 36 19.78 0.04 -0.66
C HIS A 36 18.90 -0.31 -1.88
N ILE A 37 18.56 0.66 -2.73
CA ILE A 37 17.67 0.47 -3.89
C ILE A 37 18.43 0.07 -5.17
N PRO A 38 19.55 0.72 -5.57
CA PRO A 38 20.21 0.46 -6.84
C PRO A 38 20.56 -1.01 -7.16
N PRO A 39 20.98 -1.88 -6.22
CA PRO A 39 21.38 -3.24 -6.56
C PRO A 39 20.32 -4.06 -7.30
N ILE A 40 19.04 -3.89 -6.97
CA ILE A 40 17.97 -4.61 -7.69
C ILE A 40 17.80 -4.09 -9.12
N ALA A 41 17.98 -2.79 -9.34
CA ALA A 41 17.88 -2.20 -10.67
C ALA A 41 19.03 -2.67 -11.55
N VAL A 42 20.23 -2.78 -10.98
CA VAL A 42 21.40 -3.38 -11.66
C VAL A 42 21.14 -4.84 -11.98
N TYR A 43 20.64 -5.64 -11.02
CA TYR A 43 20.28 -7.04 -11.27
C TYR A 43 19.27 -7.21 -12.41
N LEU A 44 18.20 -6.40 -12.45
CA LEU A 44 17.19 -6.46 -13.51
C LEU A 44 17.74 -6.04 -14.89
N ALA A 45 18.91 -5.42 -14.96
CA ALA A 45 19.61 -5.08 -16.19
C ALA A 45 20.67 -6.13 -16.60
N THR A 46 20.81 -7.23 -15.86
CA THR A 46 21.72 -8.33 -16.19
C THR A 46 21.05 -9.36 -17.10
N ASP A 47 21.86 -10.18 -17.79
CA ASP A 47 21.35 -11.28 -18.63
C ASP A 47 20.63 -12.35 -17.81
N GLU A 48 21.02 -12.53 -16.53
CA GLU A 48 20.41 -13.46 -15.58
C GLU A 48 18.95 -13.10 -15.23
N ALA A 49 18.53 -11.86 -15.48
CA ALA A 49 17.15 -11.42 -15.30
C ALA A 49 16.34 -11.40 -16.62
N GLY A 50 16.89 -11.96 -17.70
CA GLY A 50 16.31 -11.85 -19.05
C GLY A 50 14.92 -12.46 -19.24
N ASP A 51 14.50 -13.35 -18.35
CA ASP A 51 13.20 -14.03 -18.33
C ASP A 51 12.21 -13.44 -17.30
N ILE A 52 12.57 -12.35 -16.61
CA ILE A 52 11.71 -11.65 -15.66
C ILE A 52 10.94 -10.52 -16.36
N ASN A 53 9.60 -10.62 -16.40
CA ASN A 53 8.76 -9.56 -16.98
C ASN A 53 7.41 -9.38 -16.24
N GLY A 54 6.87 -8.16 -16.29
CA GLY A 54 5.54 -7.83 -15.77
C GLY A 54 5.41 -7.90 -14.24
N LYS A 55 6.52 -7.79 -13.50
CA LYS A 55 6.52 -7.90 -12.04
C LYS A 55 6.81 -6.58 -11.35
N VAL A 56 6.24 -6.39 -10.16
CA VAL A 56 6.47 -5.22 -9.30
C VAL A 56 7.24 -5.66 -8.06
N PHE A 57 8.42 -5.09 -7.88
CA PHE A 57 9.29 -5.39 -6.74
C PHE A 57 9.14 -4.34 -5.64
N HIS A 58 8.98 -4.80 -4.40
CA HIS A 58 9.09 -3.97 -3.20
C HIS A 58 10.54 -4.04 -2.67
N ILE A 59 11.15 -2.88 -2.47
CA ILE A 59 12.55 -2.79 -2.03
C ILE A 59 12.66 -1.84 -0.85
N GLN A 60 13.28 -2.33 0.23
CA GLN A 60 13.73 -1.52 1.35
C GLN A 60 15.03 -2.11 1.92
N LYS A 61 15.68 -1.41 2.85
CA LYS A 61 16.89 -1.91 3.51
C LYS A 61 16.70 -3.33 4.04
N GLY A 62 17.47 -4.27 3.50
CA GLY A 62 17.47 -5.68 3.93
C GLY A 62 16.25 -6.49 3.50
N ARG A 63 15.35 -5.97 2.64
CA ARG A 63 14.18 -6.70 2.16
C ARG A 63 13.92 -6.44 0.69
N VAL A 64 13.82 -7.53 -0.06
CA VAL A 64 13.32 -7.58 -1.43
C VAL A 64 12.07 -8.44 -1.42
N GLY A 65 10.99 -7.96 -2.02
CA GLY A 65 9.73 -8.69 -2.14
C GLY A 65 9.08 -8.45 -3.48
N ILE A 66 8.05 -9.22 -3.78
CA ILE A 66 7.25 -9.11 -5.00
C ILE A 66 5.80 -8.84 -4.60
N TYR A 67 5.14 -7.92 -5.29
CA TYR A 67 3.70 -7.74 -5.15
C TYR A 67 2.98 -8.84 -5.93
N SER A 68 1.92 -9.39 -5.35
CA SER A 68 0.99 -10.24 -6.08
C SER A 68 0.22 -9.41 -7.10
N GLU A 69 -0.02 -9.96 -8.28
CA GLU A 69 -0.93 -9.37 -9.25
C GLU A 69 -2.37 -9.45 -8.73
N PRO A 70 -3.18 -8.39 -8.86
CA PRO A 70 -4.58 -8.44 -8.48
C PRO A 70 -5.35 -9.31 -9.48
N GLU A 71 -6.07 -10.30 -8.97
CA GLU A 71 -6.96 -11.16 -9.77
C GLU A 71 -8.42 -10.82 -9.48
N GLU A 72 -9.26 -10.82 -10.52
CA GLU A 72 -10.71 -10.69 -10.38
C GLU A 72 -11.31 -12.01 -9.88
N VAL A 73 -11.46 -12.14 -8.56
CA VAL A 73 -11.93 -13.39 -7.92
C VAL A 73 -13.46 -13.57 -8.02
N ARG A 74 -14.23 -12.47 -8.06
CA ARG A 74 -15.69 -12.47 -8.14
C ARG A 74 -16.18 -11.30 -8.97
N GLN A 75 -17.21 -11.52 -9.78
CA GLN A 75 -17.75 -10.55 -10.73
C GLN A 75 -19.28 -10.63 -10.75
N ILE A 76 -19.92 -9.51 -11.10
CA ILE A 76 -21.34 -9.41 -11.44
C ILE A 76 -21.48 -8.65 -12.75
N PHE A 77 -22.47 -9.02 -13.57
CA PHE A 77 -22.70 -8.45 -14.89
C PHE A 77 -24.10 -7.82 -14.96
N ASN A 78 -24.26 -6.77 -15.78
CA ASN A 78 -25.54 -6.09 -16.03
C ASN A 78 -25.84 -5.94 -17.53
N ASP A 79 -25.38 -6.89 -18.35
CA ASP A 79 -25.65 -6.97 -19.79
C ASP A 79 -25.35 -5.67 -20.57
N GLY A 80 -24.32 -4.93 -20.15
CA GLY A 80 -23.90 -3.68 -20.80
C GLY A 80 -24.71 -2.45 -20.41
N GLY A 81 -25.61 -2.56 -19.42
CA GLY A 81 -26.33 -1.45 -18.84
C GLY A 81 -25.47 -0.56 -17.94
N ILE A 82 -26.08 0.51 -17.41
CA ILE A 82 -25.49 1.32 -16.33
C ILE A 82 -25.99 0.77 -15.01
N TRP A 83 -25.09 0.50 -14.06
CA TRP A 83 -25.46 0.11 -12.71
C TRP A 83 -26.14 1.25 -11.96
N SER A 84 -27.28 0.98 -11.34
CA SER A 84 -27.85 1.88 -10.33
C SER A 84 -27.19 1.66 -8.97
N LEU A 85 -27.24 2.69 -8.12
CA LEU A 85 -26.74 2.60 -6.75
C LEU A 85 -27.47 1.49 -5.97
N ASP A 86 -28.79 1.42 -6.08
CA ASP A 86 -29.62 0.44 -5.37
C ASP A 86 -29.26 -1.00 -5.78
N GLN A 87 -28.98 -1.24 -7.07
CA GLN A 87 -28.53 -2.55 -7.55
C GLN A 87 -27.21 -2.96 -6.90
N LEU A 88 -26.24 -2.04 -6.80
CA LEU A 88 -24.94 -2.34 -6.20
C LEU A 88 -25.05 -2.52 -4.68
N ILE A 89 -25.87 -1.72 -4.00
CA ILE A 89 -26.15 -1.88 -2.57
C ILE A 89 -26.71 -3.27 -2.28
N ASP A 90 -27.58 -3.79 -3.15
CA ASP A 90 -28.18 -5.11 -2.96
C ASP A 90 -27.23 -6.26 -3.34
N LEU A 91 -26.58 -6.16 -4.51
CA LEU A 91 -25.83 -7.28 -5.08
C LEU A 91 -24.43 -7.42 -4.51
N VAL A 92 -23.71 -6.32 -4.23
CA VAL A 92 -22.30 -6.38 -3.79
C VAL A 92 -22.14 -7.20 -2.50
N PRO A 93 -22.92 -6.96 -1.42
CA PRO A 93 -22.81 -7.77 -0.20
C PRO A 93 -23.20 -9.23 -0.40
N LYS A 94 -24.21 -9.48 -1.25
CA LYS A 94 -24.78 -10.81 -1.48
C LYS A 94 -23.98 -11.68 -2.45
N THR A 95 -23.13 -11.09 -3.28
CA THR A 95 -22.42 -11.80 -4.36
C THR A 95 -20.91 -11.63 -4.22
N LEU A 96 -20.41 -10.40 -4.29
CA LEU A 96 -18.98 -10.11 -4.27
C LEU A 96 -18.38 -10.30 -2.87
N LEU A 97 -19.08 -9.87 -1.82
CA LEU A 97 -18.56 -9.84 -0.46
C LEU A 97 -19.16 -10.93 0.46
N ILE A 98 -19.64 -12.05 -0.11
CA ILE A 98 -20.11 -13.19 0.70
C ILE A 98 -19.00 -13.65 1.64
N GLY A 99 -19.30 -13.63 2.95
CA GLY A 99 -18.38 -14.03 4.02
C GLY A 99 -17.29 -13.00 4.33
N TYR A 100 -17.28 -11.84 3.69
CA TYR A 100 -16.34 -10.77 4.00
C TYR A 100 -16.64 -10.17 5.37
N THR A 101 -15.64 -10.17 6.24
CA THR A 101 -15.69 -9.45 7.52
C THR A 101 -14.69 -8.31 7.44
N ASN A 102 -15.14 -7.09 7.73
CA ASN A 102 -14.26 -5.93 7.74
C ASN A 102 -13.18 -6.11 8.83
N PRO A 103 -11.88 -6.16 8.47
CA PRO A 103 -10.80 -6.34 9.44
C PRO A 103 -10.62 -5.13 10.38
N ALA A 104 -11.14 -3.95 10.02
CA ALA A 104 -11.08 -2.73 10.83
C ALA A 104 -12.48 -2.06 10.86
N PRO A 105 -13.40 -2.53 11.73
CA PRO A 105 -14.71 -1.92 11.87
C PRO A 105 -14.60 -0.48 12.40
N ALA A 106 -15.54 0.38 12.00
CA ALA A 106 -15.56 1.75 12.47
C ALA A 106 -15.66 1.79 14.00
N GLU A 107 -14.81 2.59 14.65
CA GLU A 107 -14.91 2.83 16.09
C GLU A 107 -16.23 3.57 16.39
N PRO A 108 -16.93 3.22 17.48
CA PRO A 108 -18.10 3.98 17.90
C PRO A 108 -17.70 5.44 18.17
N PRO A 109 -18.59 6.41 17.90
CA PRO A 109 -18.31 7.81 18.18
C PRO A 109 -17.96 7.97 19.67
N LYS A 110 -16.88 8.69 19.95
CA LYS A 110 -16.42 9.03 21.30
C LYS A 110 -17.39 9.95 22.03
#